data_AF-A0A1Q9CTU9-F1
#
_entry.id   AF-A0A1Q9CTU9-F1
#
_cell.length_a   1.000
_cell.length_b   1.000
_cell.length_c   1.000
_cell.angle_alpha   90.00
_cell.angle_beta   90.00
_cell.angle_gamma   90.00
#
_symmetry.space_group_name_H-M   'P 1'
#
loop_
_entity.id
_entity.type
_entity.pdbx_description
1 polymer ?
#
loop_
_entity_poly.entity_id
_entity_poly.type
_entity_poly.pdbx_seq_one_letter_code
_entity_poly.pdbx_strand_id
1 'polypeptide(L)'
;MQPELWLFANLFCLVAAAPLGFDNEDVSDLIGIGGKMAAQGDISKVDQALSKKSRRKRMSACIRATRRRLETRSDEVETAVSSLMAQSTPGMKEFTEEEAVNQLFSLTVFACYEHVDNQTIAEVLQGSEQLDEEKGSTVFRDVLSARRPSRAQMELYEAVVQEEQARLLEQMTPDDMPGALGNIGRKMSTATKAAYVVSVLAGLGIFAAWSLWRMTQEKPSKERSTKSQRQQVKAETRLEKKKR
;
A
#
# COMPACT_ATOMS: atom_id res chain seq x y z
N MET A 1 22.90 12.32 18.77
CA MET A 1 21.95 12.69 17.70
C MET A 1 21.66 11.43 16.91
N GLN A 2 20.60 10.71 17.27
CA GLN A 2 20.11 9.55 16.53
C GLN A 2 18.98 10.05 15.64
N PRO A 3 19.09 9.97 14.31
CA PRO A 3 18.04 10.46 13.43
C PRO A 3 16.81 9.54 13.51
N GLU A 4 15.66 10.14 13.21
CA GLU A 4 14.30 9.61 13.27
C GLU A 4 14.03 8.44 12.28
N LEU A 5 14.80 7.36 12.35
CA LEU A 5 14.70 6.20 11.44
C LEU A 5 13.49 5.27 11.71
N TRP A 6 12.71 5.52 12.78
CA TRP A 6 11.56 4.67 13.15
C TRP A 6 10.25 5.02 12.44
N LEU A 7 10.18 6.13 11.70
CA LEU A 7 8.98 6.51 10.96
C LEU A 7 8.78 5.72 9.66
N PHE A 8 9.85 5.19 9.06
CA PHE A 8 9.74 4.38 7.83
C PHE A 8 9.24 2.95 8.06
N ALA A 9 9.40 2.39 9.27
CA ALA A 9 8.90 1.06 9.60
C ALA A 9 7.35 1.00 9.69
N ASN A 10 6.68 2.14 9.84
CA ASN A 10 5.22 2.24 9.98
C ASN A 10 4.50 2.63 8.68
N LEU A 11 5.22 2.99 7.61
CA LEU A 11 4.62 3.57 6.40
C LEU A 11 4.15 2.53 5.37
N PHE A 12 4.34 1.23 5.62
CA PHE A 12 3.96 0.15 4.68
C PHE A 12 2.72 -0.65 5.10
N CYS A 13 2.08 -0.30 6.21
CA CYS A 13 0.93 -1.01 6.75
C CYS A 13 -0.36 -0.19 6.69
N LEU A 14 -0.82 0.21 5.49
CA LEU A 14 -2.27 0.35 5.24
C LEU A 14 -2.68 0.50 3.76
N VAL A 15 -2.11 -0.29 2.82
CA VAL A 15 -2.86 -0.57 1.59
C VAL A 15 -3.92 -1.61 1.95
N ALA A 16 -5.05 -1.13 2.48
CA ALA A 16 -6.27 -1.91 2.51
C ALA A 16 -6.53 -2.35 1.06
N ALA A 17 -6.33 -3.65 0.82
CA ALA A 17 -6.70 -4.30 -0.42
C ALA A 17 -8.23 -4.21 -0.58
N ALA A 18 -8.72 -3.06 -1.05
CA ALA A 18 -10.00 -3.01 -1.71
C ALA A 18 -9.90 -4.02 -2.86
N PRO A 19 -10.79 -5.01 -2.98
CA PRO A 19 -10.84 -5.86 -4.14
C PRO A 19 -11.27 -4.97 -5.31
N LEU A 20 -10.30 -4.36 -5.98
CA LEU A 20 -10.47 -3.90 -7.34
C LEU A 20 -10.71 -5.18 -8.13
N GLY A 21 -11.98 -5.46 -8.41
CA GLY A 21 -12.40 -6.48 -9.37
C GLY A 21 -11.82 -6.09 -10.72
N PHE A 22 -10.56 -6.46 -10.95
CA PHE A 22 -9.98 -6.56 -12.27
C PHE A 22 -10.60 -7.80 -12.90
N ASP A 23 -11.78 -7.62 -13.49
CA ASP A 23 -12.22 -8.51 -14.55
C ASP A 23 -11.07 -8.61 -15.56
N ASN A 24 -10.70 -9.85 -15.92
CA ASN A 24 -9.62 -10.19 -16.85
C ASN A 24 -9.96 -9.74 -18.29
N GLU A 25 -10.39 -8.51 -18.49
CA GLU A 25 -10.38 -7.88 -19.80
C GLU A 25 -8.94 -7.48 -20.11
N ASP A 26 -8.46 -7.98 -21.25
CA ASP A 26 -7.11 -7.88 -21.76
C ASP A 26 -6.69 -6.39 -21.92
N VAL A 27 -6.18 -5.77 -20.85
CA VAL A 27 -5.58 -4.43 -20.88
C VAL A 27 -4.31 -4.40 -21.75
N SER A 28 -3.88 -5.56 -22.24
CA SER A 28 -2.84 -5.72 -23.27
C SER A 28 -3.18 -4.96 -24.56
N ASP A 29 -4.48 -4.79 -24.88
CA ASP A 29 -4.93 -4.17 -26.13
C ASP A 29 -5.20 -2.66 -26.04
N LEU A 30 -5.36 -2.11 -24.82
CA LEU A 30 -5.64 -0.68 -24.61
C LEU A 30 -4.40 0.21 -24.54
N ILE A 31 -3.20 -0.36 -24.52
CA ILE A 31 -1.94 0.38 -24.70
C ILE A 31 -1.49 0.21 -26.15
N GLY A 32 -2.29 0.75 -27.07
CA GLY A 32 -1.96 0.94 -28.48
C GLY A 32 -0.88 2.00 -28.71
N ILE A 33 0.23 1.96 -27.97
CA ILE A 33 1.42 2.73 -28.27
C ILE A 33 2.25 1.85 -29.22
N GLY A 34 2.01 2.03 -30.52
CA GLY A 34 2.70 1.38 -31.64
C GLY A 34 4.19 1.75 -31.79
N GLY A 35 4.93 1.81 -30.68
CA GLY A 35 6.38 1.76 -30.68
C GLY A 35 6.81 0.30 -30.65
N LYS A 36 7.64 -0.13 -31.62
CA LYS A 36 8.32 -1.43 -31.62
C LYS A 36 8.88 -1.72 -30.22
N MET A 37 8.14 -2.48 -29.42
CA MET A 37 8.58 -2.91 -28.09
C MET A 37 9.80 -3.77 -28.30
N ALA A 38 10.96 -3.22 -27.94
CA ALA A 38 12.24 -3.90 -28.00
C ALA A 38 12.12 -5.26 -27.29
N ALA A 39 12.17 -6.31 -28.11
CA ALA A 39 12.39 -7.71 -27.79
C ALA A 39 12.00 -8.12 -26.37
N GLN A 40 10.70 -8.37 -26.13
CA GLN A 40 10.10 -9.37 -25.22
C GLN A 40 10.96 -10.30 -24.32
N GLY A 41 12.09 -10.75 -24.88
CA GLY A 41 12.40 -12.18 -24.92
C GLY A 41 13.53 -12.68 -24.03
N ASP A 42 14.21 -11.83 -23.24
CA ASP A 42 15.39 -12.31 -22.48
C ASP A 42 15.09 -12.67 -21.02
N ILE A 43 14.21 -11.93 -20.34
CA ILE A 43 13.83 -12.24 -18.96
C ILE A 43 13.16 -13.62 -18.85
N SER A 44 12.41 -14.02 -19.88
CA SER A 44 11.84 -15.36 -19.96
C SER A 44 12.90 -16.46 -19.86
N LYS A 45 14.14 -16.22 -20.32
CA LYS A 45 15.21 -17.22 -20.28
C LYS A 45 15.73 -17.49 -18.88
N VAL A 46 15.86 -16.44 -18.05
CA VAL A 46 16.26 -16.58 -16.64
C VAL A 46 15.23 -17.43 -15.90
N ASP A 47 13.95 -17.15 -16.12
CA ASP A 47 12.86 -17.89 -15.50
C ASP A 47 12.76 -19.34 -15.99
N GLN A 48 13.00 -19.57 -17.28
CA GLN A 48 12.96 -20.91 -17.90
C GLN A 48 14.08 -21.82 -17.39
N ALA A 49 15.25 -21.26 -17.06
CA ALA A 49 16.37 -22.02 -16.52
C ALA A 49 16.19 -22.44 -15.05
N LEU A 50 15.24 -21.83 -14.33
CA LEU A 50 15.10 -21.99 -12.89
C LEU A 50 13.82 -22.76 -12.50
N SER A 51 13.98 -23.71 -11.57
CA SER A 51 12.83 -24.36 -10.93
C SER A 51 11.92 -23.35 -10.22
N LYS A 52 10.62 -23.64 -10.07
CA LYS A 52 9.68 -22.76 -9.35
C LYS A 52 10.16 -22.42 -7.93
N LYS A 53 10.76 -23.40 -7.23
CA LYS A 53 11.33 -23.20 -5.89
C LYS A 53 12.53 -22.25 -5.91
N SER A 54 13.42 -22.39 -6.89
CA SER A 54 14.57 -21.50 -7.07
C SER A 54 14.14 -20.07 -7.40
N ARG A 55 13.13 -19.90 -8.27
CA ARG A 55 12.57 -18.59 -8.60
C ARG A 55 11.98 -17.88 -7.39
N ARG A 56 11.19 -18.59 -6.57
CA ARG A 56 10.65 -18.06 -5.31
C ARG A 56 11.76 -17.64 -4.34
N LYS A 57 12.78 -18.50 -4.18
CA LYS A 57 13.96 -18.21 -3.34
C LYS A 57 14.75 -16.98 -3.80
N ARG A 58 14.93 -16.82 -5.11
CA ARG A 58 15.59 -15.65 -5.72
C ARG A 58 14.78 -14.37 -5.49
N MET A 59 13.46 -14.45 -5.72
CA MET A 59 12.55 -13.31 -5.49
C MET A 59 12.52 -12.87 -4.03
N SER A 60 12.45 -13.81 -3.07
CA SER A 60 12.45 -13.48 -1.64
C SER A 60 13.76 -12.86 -1.18
N ALA A 61 14.89 -13.34 -1.70
CA ALA A 61 16.20 -12.72 -1.46
C ALA A 61 16.24 -11.27 -2.00
N CYS A 62 15.76 -11.04 -3.23
CA CYS A 62 15.74 -9.69 -3.81
C CYS A 62 14.82 -8.72 -3.07
N ILE A 63 13.66 -9.16 -2.59
CA ILE A 63 12.77 -8.35 -1.75
C ILE A 63 13.49 -7.93 -0.46
N ARG A 64 14.21 -8.85 0.19
CA ARG A 64 14.96 -8.55 1.42
C ARG A 64 16.14 -7.61 1.17
N ALA A 65 16.91 -7.87 0.13
CA ALA A 65 18.05 -7.03 -0.24
C ALA A 65 17.60 -5.61 -0.61
N THR A 66 16.50 -5.49 -1.36
CA THR A 66 15.92 -4.20 -1.74
C THR A 66 15.45 -3.43 -0.52
N ARG A 67 14.69 -4.06 0.39
CA ARG A 67 14.25 -3.40 1.64
C ARG A 67 15.44 -2.83 2.43
N ARG A 68 16.47 -3.65 2.66
CA ARG A 68 17.69 -3.22 3.36
C ARG A 68 18.41 -2.07 2.63
N ARG A 69 18.47 -2.11 1.30
CA ARG A 69 19.08 -1.02 0.52
C ARG A 69 18.33 0.29 0.73
N LEU A 70 17.00 0.28 0.65
CA LEU A 70 16.19 1.48 0.82
C LEU A 70 16.26 2.03 2.25
N GLU A 71 16.36 1.15 3.25
CA GLU A 71 16.56 1.53 4.65
C GLU A 71 17.94 2.16 4.90
N THR A 72 18.98 1.69 4.22
CA THR A 72 20.37 2.14 4.43
C THR A 72 20.77 3.32 3.55
N ARG A 73 20.09 3.55 2.42
CA ARG A 73 20.41 4.61 1.44
C ARG A 73 19.21 5.53 1.19
N SER A 74 18.62 6.07 2.25
CA SER A 74 17.41 6.90 2.16
C SER A 74 17.59 8.16 1.29
N ASP A 75 18.79 8.71 1.24
CA ASP A 75 19.18 9.85 0.40
C ASP A 75 19.12 9.53 -1.11
N GLU A 76 19.57 8.34 -1.51
CA GLU A 76 19.41 7.86 -2.88
C GLU A 76 17.93 7.65 -3.23
N VAL A 77 17.13 7.18 -2.27
CA VAL A 77 15.69 6.95 -2.43
C VAL A 77 14.94 8.25 -2.66
N GLU A 78 15.16 9.28 -1.84
CA GLU A 78 14.53 10.59 -2.00
C GLU A 78 14.83 11.21 -3.37
N THR A 79 16.08 11.08 -3.82
CA THR A 79 16.51 11.57 -5.14
C THR A 79 15.83 10.80 -6.27
N ALA A 80 15.75 9.47 -6.17
CA ALA A 80 15.10 8.62 -7.16
C ALA A 80 13.58 8.86 -7.21
N VAL A 81 12.92 9.01 -6.06
CA VAL A 81 11.49 9.34 -5.96
C VAL A 81 11.20 10.70 -6.57
N SER A 82 12.00 11.72 -6.26
CA SER A 82 11.87 13.05 -6.87
C SER A 82 12.00 13.00 -8.40
N SER A 83 12.94 12.20 -8.90
CA SER A 83 13.11 11.97 -10.34
C SER A 83 11.92 11.26 -10.97
N LEU A 84 11.33 10.26 -10.30
CA LEU A 84 10.12 9.56 -10.78
C LEU A 84 8.90 10.49 -10.82
N MET A 85 8.73 11.33 -9.80
CA MET A 85 7.65 12.32 -9.75
C MET A 85 7.81 13.37 -10.85
N ALA A 86 9.05 13.82 -11.11
CA ALA A 86 9.35 14.78 -12.18
C ALA A 86 9.13 14.22 -13.59
N GLN A 87 9.18 12.89 -13.77
CA GLN A 87 8.90 12.21 -15.03
C GLN A 87 7.41 12.05 -15.32
N SER A 88 6.52 12.41 -14.38
CA SER A 88 5.08 12.36 -14.62
C SER A 88 4.71 13.29 -15.79
N THR A 89 4.17 12.69 -16.86
CA THR A 89 3.84 13.42 -18.08
C THR A 89 2.62 14.33 -17.83
N PRO A 90 2.59 15.58 -18.33
CA PRO A 90 1.43 16.45 -18.19
C PRO A 90 0.16 15.76 -18.71
N GLY A 91 -0.84 15.60 -17.85
CA GLY A 91 -2.10 14.92 -18.16
C GLY A 91 -2.23 13.48 -17.65
N MET A 92 -1.17 12.89 -17.08
CA MET A 92 -1.26 11.68 -16.27
C MET A 92 -1.55 12.05 -14.81
N LYS A 93 -2.14 11.11 -14.05
CA LYS A 93 -2.35 11.28 -12.60
C LYS A 93 -0.99 11.55 -11.94
N GLU A 94 -0.89 12.64 -11.18
CA GLU A 94 0.30 12.93 -10.38
C GLU A 94 0.53 11.77 -9.39
N PHE A 95 1.76 11.24 -9.39
CA PHE A 95 2.15 10.21 -8.43
C PHE A 95 2.22 10.83 -7.04
N THR A 96 1.57 10.20 -6.06
CA THR A 96 1.88 10.51 -4.67
C THR A 96 3.29 10.02 -4.34
N GLU A 97 3.93 10.63 -3.34
CA GLU A 97 5.26 10.18 -2.88
C GLU A 97 5.25 8.69 -2.51
N GLU A 98 4.18 8.23 -1.85
CA GLU A 98 3.97 6.83 -1.50
C GLU A 98 3.85 5.92 -2.74
N GLU A 99 3.09 6.33 -3.76
CA GLU A 99 3.00 5.60 -5.03
C GLU A 99 4.36 5.52 -5.73
N ALA A 100 5.15 6.60 -5.68
CA ALA A 100 6.49 6.66 -6.28
C ALA A 100 7.50 5.77 -5.53
N VAL A 101 7.46 5.73 -4.19
CA VAL A 101 8.29 4.81 -3.38
C VAL A 101 7.92 3.36 -3.67
N ASN A 102 6.62 3.04 -3.74
CA ASN A 102 6.14 1.69 -4.07
C ASN A 102 6.59 1.27 -5.48
N GLN A 103 6.51 2.20 -6.45
CA GLN A 103 6.99 1.96 -7.80
C GLN A 103 8.51 1.73 -7.81
N LEU A 104 9.28 2.56 -7.14
CA LEU A 104 10.74 2.42 -7.03
C LEU A 104 11.13 1.08 -6.38
N PHE A 105 10.43 0.68 -5.31
CA PHE A 105 10.62 -0.61 -4.66
C PHE A 105 10.45 -1.75 -5.65
N SER A 106 9.34 -1.77 -6.39
CA SER A 106 9.06 -2.83 -7.36
C SER A 106 10.11 -2.91 -8.47
N LEU A 107 10.51 -1.77 -9.04
CA LEU A 107 11.54 -1.69 -10.07
C LEU A 107 12.90 -2.21 -9.56
N THR A 108 13.25 -1.84 -8.33
CA THR A 108 14.50 -2.26 -7.69
C THR A 108 14.52 -3.77 -7.43
N VAL A 109 13.39 -4.35 -7.03
CA VAL A 109 13.26 -5.82 -6.87
C VAL A 109 13.46 -6.54 -8.20
N PHE A 110 12.86 -6.05 -9.29
CA PHE A 110 13.01 -6.69 -10.60
C PHE A 110 14.42 -6.52 -11.19
N ALA A 111 15.06 -5.37 -11.00
CA ALA A 111 16.47 -5.18 -11.35
C ALA A 111 17.38 -6.17 -10.61
N CYS A 112 17.19 -6.29 -9.29
CA CYS A 112 17.88 -7.32 -8.51
C CYS A 112 17.61 -8.72 -9.05
N TYR A 113 16.34 -9.02 -9.37
CA TYR A 113 15.96 -10.33 -9.85
C TYR A 113 16.66 -10.69 -11.15
N GLU A 114 16.92 -9.74 -12.04
CA GLU A 114 17.63 -9.96 -13.30
C GLU A 114 19.12 -10.22 -13.07
N HIS A 115 19.77 -9.43 -12.20
CA HIS A 115 21.23 -9.43 -12.07
C HIS A 115 21.81 -10.29 -10.94
N VAL A 116 20.98 -10.75 -9.98
CA VAL A 116 21.47 -11.49 -8.81
C VAL A 116 22.01 -12.88 -9.17
N ASP A 117 23.16 -13.23 -8.62
CA ASP A 117 23.76 -14.56 -8.73
C ASP A 117 23.42 -15.45 -7.51
N ASN A 118 23.69 -16.75 -7.62
CA ASN A 118 23.34 -17.71 -6.58
C ASN A 118 24.13 -17.52 -5.26
N GLN A 119 25.34 -16.94 -5.31
CA GLN A 119 26.13 -16.68 -4.12
C GLN A 119 25.54 -15.51 -3.33
N THR A 120 25.21 -14.42 -4.02
CA THR A 120 24.52 -13.27 -3.41
C THR A 120 23.17 -13.66 -2.79
N ILE A 121 22.40 -14.54 -3.45
CA ILE A 121 21.17 -15.08 -2.86
C ILE A 121 21.44 -15.80 -1.53
N ALA A 122 22.51 -16.59 -1.45
CA ALA A 122 22.87 -17.29 -0.23
C ALA A 122 23.27 -16.33 0.89
N GLU A 123 24.06 -15.29 0.59
CA GLU A 123 24.49 -14.26 1.55
C GLU A 123 23.28 -13.50 2.13
N VAL A 124 22.38 -13.02 1.28
CA VAL A 124 21.17 -12.30 1.73
C VAL A 124 20.30 -13.17 2.63
N LEU A 125 20.13 -14.45 2.28
CA LEU A 125 19.29 -15.38 3.05
C LEU A 125 19.93 -15.84 4.36
N GLN A 126 21.26 -15.84 4.46
CA GLN A 126 21.98 -16.06 5.72
C GLN A 126 21.87 -14.86 6.66
N GLY A 127 21.36 -13.72 6.17
CA GLY A 127 21.12 -12.54 6.97
C GLY A 127 22.29 -11.57 6.98
N SER A 128 23.18 -11.60 5.97
CA SER A 128 24.22 -10.59 5.81
C SER A 128 23.60 -9.19 5.81
N GLU A 129 23.95 -8.37 6.81
CA GLU A 129 23.31 -7.08 7.05
C GLU A 129 23.39 -6.17 5.83
N GLN A 130 24.51 -6.21 5.10
CA GLN A 130 24.73 -5.44 3.90
C GLN A 130 25.42 -6.31 2.83
N LEU A 131 25.01 -6.11 1.58
CA LEU A 131 25.77 -6.62 0.44
C LEU A 131 27.04 -5.78 0.29
N ASP A 132 28.14 -6.44 -0.09
CA ASP A 132 29.35 -5.75 -0.50
C ASP A 132 29.02 -4.69 -1.57
N GLU A 133 29.68 -3.53 -1.53
CA GLU A 133 29.32 -2.39 -2.37
C GLU A 133 29.46 -2.70 -3.87
N GLU A 134 30.43 -3.52 -4.26
CA GLU A 134 30.63 -3.96 -5.65
C GLU A 134 29.49 -4.89 -6.09
N LYS A 135 29.09 -5.83 -5.23
CA LYS A 135 27.94 -6.70 -5.50
C LYS A 135 26.64 -5.90 -5.54
N GLY A 136 26.46 -4.98 -4.59
CA GLY A 136 25.30 -4.11 -4.50
C GLY A 136 25.14 -3.24 -5.74
N SER A 137 26.22 -2.62 -6.22
CA SER A 137 26.19 -1.82 -7.44
C SER A 137 25.89 -2.65 -8.70
N THR A 138 26.33 -3.91 -8.74
CA THR A 138 26.04 -4.83 -9.85
C THR A 138 24.58 -5.30 -9.84
N VAL A 139 24.07 -5.68 -8.66
CA VAL A 139 22.70 -6.21 -8.51
C VAL A 139 21.65 -5.13 -8.69
N PHE A 140 21.92 -3.91 -8.23
CA PHE A 140 21.02 -2.77 -8.33
C PHE A 140 21.43 -1.79 -9.44
N ARG A 141 22.15 -2.29 -10.45
CA ARG A 141 22.38 -1.50 -11.66
C ARG A 141 21.06 -1.32 -12.41
N ASP A 142 20.94 -0.25 -13.18
CA ASP A 142 19.89 -0.13 -14.19
C ASP A 142 18.44 -0.16 -13.64
N VAL A 143 18.21 0.27 -12.38
CA VAL A 143 16.88 0.25 -11.74
C VAL A 143 15.82 0.99 -12.55
N LEU A 144 16.17 2.16 -13.11
CA LEU A 144 15.22 2.97 -13.90
C LEU A 144 15.04 2.43 -15.32
N SER A 145 16.00 1.66 -15.83
CA SER A 145 15.92 0.95 -17.11
C SER A 145 15.40 -0.48 -16.94
N ALA A 146 15.02 -0.87 -15.72
CA ALA A 146 14.47 -2.18 -15.43
C ALA A 146 13.26 -2.43 -16.33
N ARG A 147 13.34 -3.54 -17.04
CA ARG A 147 12.33 -3.91 -18.02
C ARG A 147 11.02 -4.25 -17.31
N ARG A 148 9.90 -3.97 -17.98
CA ARG A 148 8.57 -4.34 -17.50
C ARG A 148 8.50 -5.87 -17.24
N PRO A 149 8.16 -6.31 -16.02
CA PRO A 149 8.09 -7.72 -15.66
C PRO A 149 6.97 -8.44 -16.44
N SER A 150 7.15 -9.74 -16.65
CA SER A 150 6.09 -10.58 -17.23
C SER A 150 4.95 -10.81 -16.22
N ARG A 151 3.75 -11.18 -16.70
CA ARG A 151 2.60 -11.48 -15.82
C ARG A 151 2.92 -12.56 -14.78
N ALA A 152 3.58 -13.63 -15.19
CA ALA A 152 3.98 -14.71 -14.28
C ALA A 152 4.98 -14.25 -13.20
N GLN A 153 5.82 -13.26 -13.50
CA GLN A 153 6.75 -12.67 -12.54
C GLN A 153 6.06 -11.73 -11.57
N MET A 154 5.06 -10.98 -12.03
CA MET A 154 4.20 -10.18 -11.16
C MET A 154 3.45 -11.07 -10.17
N GLU A 155 2.83 -12.16 -10.64
CA GLU A 155 2.15 -13.14 -9.78
C GLU A 155 3.12 -13.78 -8.77
N LEU A 156 4.35 -14.10 -9.20
CA LEU A 156 5.39 -14.59 -8.30
C LEU A 156 5.77 -13.54 -7.26
N TYR A 157 5.99 -12.29 -7.68
CA TYR A 157 6.34 -11.18 -6.81
C TYR A 157 5.26 -10.96 -5.74
N GLU A 158 3.99 -10.86 -6.12
CA GLU A 158 2.86 -10.69 -5.20
C GLU A 158 2.79 -11.82 -4.17
N ALA A 159 2.92 -13.07 -4.63
CA ALA A 159 2.90 -14.23 -3.73
C ALA A 159 4.07 -14.20 -2.72
N VAL A 160 5.26 -13.75 -3.13
CA VAL A 160 6.42 -13.65 -2.23
C VAL A 160 6.31 -12.44 -1.31
N VAL A 161 5.81 -11.30 -1.77
CA VAL A 161 5.57 -10.11 -0.93
C VAL A 161 4.57 -10.43 0.17
N GLN A 162 3.46 -11.10 -0.15
CA GLN A 162 2.47 -11.53 0.84
C GLN A 162 3.08 -12.49 1.87
N GLU A 163 3.91 -13.45 1.45
CA GLU A 163 4.62 -14.36 2.35
C GLU A 163 5.60 -13.62 3.27
N GLU A 164 6.40 -12.69 2.74
CA GLU A 164 7.34 -11.92 3.56
C GLU A 164 6.61 -10.95 4.51
N GLN A 165 5.47 -10.39 4.10
CA GLN A 165 4.61 -9.59 4.98
C GLN A 165 4.02 -10.44 6.12
N ALA A 166 3.50 -11.64 5.82
CA ALA A 166 3.02 -12.56 6.84
C ALA A 166 4.14 -12.95 7.81
N ARG A 167 5.33 -13.25 7.28
CA ARG A 167 6.51 -13.59 8.09
C ARG A 167 6.98 -12.42 8.97
N LEU A 168 6.84 -11.18 8.52
CA LEU A 168 7.11 -10.00 9.34
C LEU A 168 6.09 -9.86 10.45
N LEU A 169 4.80 -10.03 10.14
CA LEU A 169 3.72 -9.98 11.13
C LEU A 169 3.88 -11.05 12.22
N GLU A 170 4.37 -12.24 11.87
CA GLU A 170 4.69 -13.30 12.85
C GLU A 170 5.89 -12.96 13.75
N GLN A 171 6.84 -12.16 13.24
CA GLN A 171 8.02 -11.73 14.01
C GLN A 171 7.77 -10.47 14.84
N MET A 172 6.83 -9.62 14.40
CA MET A 172 6.43 -8.45 15.17
C MET A 172 5.72 -8.92 16.43
N THR A 173 6.27 -8.51 17.58
CA THR A 173 5.54 -8.72 18.82
C THR A 173 4.24 -7.89 18.79
N PRO A 174 3.19 -8.27 19.55
CA PRO A 174 1.96 -7.49 19.62
C PRO A 174 2.17 -6.01 19.99
N ASP A 175 3.30 -5.69 20.62
CA ASP A 175 3.71 -4.34 20.96
C ASP A 175 4.23 -3.52 19.77
N ASP A 176 4.71 -4.16 18.71
CA ASP A 176 5.35 -3.51 17.54
C ASP A 176 4.38 -3.35 16.35
N MET A 177 3.15 -3.84 16.45
CA MET A 177 2.19 -3.75 15.35
C MET A 177 1.80 -2.28 15.06
N PRO A 178 1.97 -1.79 13.83
CA PRO A 178 1.44 -0.50 13.41
C PRO A 178 -0.09 -0.53 13.52
N GLY A 179 -0.65 0.32 14.38
CA GLY A 179 -2.09 0.35 14.65
C GLY A 179 -2.52 -0.38 15.93
N ALA A 180 -1.63 -1.10 16.60
CA ALA A 180 -1.81 -1.32 18.02
C ALA A 180 -1.75 0.07 18.69
N LEU A 181 -2.88 0.54 19.23
CA LEU A 181 -3.04 1.84 19.91
C LEU A 181 -2.10 2.04 21.13
N GLY A 182 -1.06 1.20 21.31
CA GLY A 182 -0.14 1.17 22.44
C GLY A 182 1.12 2.05 22.32
N ASN A 183 1.59 2.43 21.12
CA ASN A 183 2.93 3.03 20.99
C ASN A 183 3.01 4.55 21.18
N ILE A 184 1.91 5.30 21.03
CA ILE A 184 1.89 6.72 21.43
C ILE A 184 1.91 6.87 22.97
N GLY A 185 1.57 5.82 23.70
CA GLY A 185 1.50 5.85 25.16
C GLY A 185 2.75 5.37 25.90
N ARG A 186 3.69 4.65 25.28
CA ARG A 186 4.73 3.92 26.03
C ARG A 186 5.73 4.80 26.79
N LYS A 187 5.93 6.06 26.36
CA LYS A 187 6.73 7.06 27.11
C LYS A 187 5.89 8.05 27.91
N MET A 188 4.56 7.96 27.87
CA MET A 188 3.67 8.79 28.67
C MET A 188 3.42 8.16 30.03
N SER A 189 3.54 8.98 31.08
CA SER A 189 3.13 8.63 32.44
C SER A 189 1.74 8.00 32.44
N THR A 190 1.51 7.03 33.32
CA THR A 190 0.21 6.35 33.52
C THR A 190 -0.94 7.35 33.69
N ALA A 191 -0.66 8.51 34.28
CA ALA A 191 -1.61 9.62 34.42
C ALA A 191 -2.05 10.21 33.06
N THR A 192 -1.11 10.39 32.13
CA THR A 192 -1.40 10.94 30.80
C THR A 192 -2.18 9.94 29.94
N LYS A 193 -1.91 8.64 30.08
CA LYS A 193 -2.73 7.58 29.45
C LYS A 193 -4.17 7.63 29.95
N ALA A 194 -4.37 7.72 31.26
CA ALA A 194 -5.71 7.82 31.85
C ALA A 194 -6.43 9.08 31.36
N ALA A 195 -5.75 10.22 31.31
CA ALA A 195 -6.31 11.47 30.81
C ALA A 195 -6.74 11.36 29.34
N TYR A 196 -5.96 10.69 28.48
CA TYR A 196 -6.32 10.47 27.09
C TYR A 196 -7.55 9.56 26.94
N VAL A 197 -7.62 8.46 27.69
CA VAL A 197 -8.80 7.58 27.64
C VAL A 197 -10.05 8.32 28.11
N VAL A 198 -9.94 9.13 29.16
CA VAL A 198 -11.04 9.96 29.66
C VAL A 198 -11.45 11.02 28.63
N SER A 199 -10.50 11.64 27.91
CA SER A 199 -10.83 12.65 26.91
C SER A 199 -11.58 12.06 25.72
N VAL A 200 -11.18 10.87 25.24
CA VAL A 200 -11.88 10.17 24.15
C VAL A 200 -13.28 9.75 24.58
N LEU A 201 -13.43 9.17 25.78
CA LEU A 201 -14.75 8.80 26.32
C LEU A 201 -15.64 10.02 26.54
N ALA A 202 -15.09 11.14 27.03
CA ALA A 202 -15.82 12.39 27.19
C ALA A 202 -16.25 12.96 25.83
N GLY A 203 -15.39 12.92 24.82
CA GLY A 203 -15.72 13.35 23.45
C GLY A 203 -16.87 12.53 22.86
N LEU A 204 -16.83 11.20 22.99
CA LEU A 204 -17.91 10.32 22.56
C LEU A 204 -19.20 10.55 23.35
N GLY A 205 -19.10 10.78 24.67
CA GLY A 205 -20.25 11.08 25.52
C GLY A 205 -20.93 12.41 25.15
N ILE A 206 -20.15 13.46 24.92
CA ILE A 206 -20.65 14.77 24.45
C ILE A 206 -21.32 14.61 23.08
N PHE A 207 -20.70 13.88 22.16
CA PHE A 207 -21.27 13.64 20.83
C PHE A 207 -22.59 12.87 20.90
N ALA A 208 -22.68 11.83 21.73
CA ALA A 208 -23.90 11.06 21.94
C ALA A 208 -25.01 11.91 22.57
N ALA A 209 -24.70 12.71 23.59
CA ALA A 209 -25.65 13.62 24.24
C ALA A 209 -26.13 14.71 23.27
N TRP A 210 -25.23 15.28 22.47
CA TRP A 210 -25.58 16.26 21.43
C TRP A 210 -26.46 15.66 20.35
N SER A 211 -26.15 14.44 19.90
CA SER A 211 -26.97 13.67 18.96
C SER A 211 -28.39 13.45 19.50
N LEU A 212 -28.50 12.99 20.75
CA LEU A 212 -29.79 12.79 21.42
C LEU A 212 -30.57 14.09 21.57
N TRP A 213 -29.92 15.18 22.01
CA TRP A 213 -30.55 16.49 22.13
C TRP A 213 -31.02 17.03 20.77
N ARG A 214 -30.27 16.78 19.70
CA ARG A 214 -30.67 17.15 18.34
C ARG A 214 -31.86 16.33 17.83
N MET A 215 -32.04 15.11 18.31
CA MET A 215 -33.22 14.29 18.00
C MET A 215 -34.44 14.68 18.83
N THR A 216 -34.25 15.09 20.10
CA THR A 216 -35.35 15.52 20.98
C THR A 216 -35.76 16.97 20.80
N GLN A 217 -34.94 17.81 20.17
CA GLN A 217 -35.45 19.00 19.52
C GLN A 217 -36.35 18.57 18.37
N GLU A 218 -37.62 18.34 18.71
CA GLU A 218 -38.73 18.36 17.77
C GLU A 218 -38.50 19.58 16.88
N LYS A 219 -38.15 19.33 15.61
CA LYS A 219 -38.02 20.41 14.63
C LYS A 219 -39.30 21.23 14.78
N PRO A 220 -39.24 22.49 15.24
CA PRO A 220 -40.43 23.30 15.48
C PRO A 220 -41.22 23.16 14.20
N SER A 221 -42.44 22.63 14.32
CA SER A 221 -43.23 22.11 13.20
C SER A 221 -43.13 23.13 12.07
N LYS A 222 -42.19 22.87 11.14
CA LYS A 222 -42.03 23.70 9.97
C LYS A 222 -43.34 23.46 9.27
N GLU A 223 -44.26 24.43 9.39
CA GLU A 223 -45.56 24.46 8.76
C GLU A 223 -45.38 23.75 7.43
N ARG A 224 -45.92 22.52 7.34
CA ARG A 224 -45.70 21.68 6.17
C ARG A 224 -46.14 22.54 4.99
N SER A 225 -45.18 22.94 4.16
CA SER A 225 -45.46 23.64 2.92
C SER A 225 -46.66 22.97 2.29
N THR A 226 -47.70 23.75 2.01
CA THR A 226 -49.06 23.31 1.62
C THR A 226 -49.06 22.31 0.46
N LYS A 227 -47.95 22.21 -0.29
CA LYS A 227 -47.69 21.19 -1.31
C LYS A 227 -47.54 19.76 -0.78
N SER A 228 -46.92 19.54 0.38
CA SER A 228 -46.71 18.21 0.97
C SER A 228 -48.02 17.61 1.51
N GLN A 229 -48.84 18.40 2.21
CA GLN A 229 -50.17 17.95 2.65
C GLN A 229 -51.06 17.57 1.45
N ARG A 230 -51.02 18.34 0.36
CA ARG A 230 -51.78 18.00 -0.87
C ARG A 230 -51.34 16.69 -1.52
N GLN A 231 -50.08 16.27 -1.35
CA GLN A 231 -49.61 14.98 -1.86
C GLN A 231 -50.05 13.81 -0.96
N GLN A 232 -50.05 13.98 0.36
CA GLN A 232 -50.56 12.94 1.28
C GLN A 232 -52.06 12.70 1.08
N VAL A 233 -52.87 13.75 0.96
CA VAL A 233 -54.32 13.63 0.67
C VAL A 233 -54.56 12.95 -0.70
N LYS A 234 -53.73 13.23 -1.71
CA LYS A 234 -53.81 12.54 -3.02
C LYS A 234 -53.40 11.07 -2.95
N ALA A 235 -52.51 10.69 -2.03
CA ALA A 235 -52.12 9.30 -1.84
C ALA A 235 -53.22 8.51 -1.10
N GLU A 236 -53.81 9.09 -0.07
CA GLU A 236 -54.91 8.48 0.70
C GLU A 236 -56.16 8.26 -0.15
N THR A 237 -56.57 9.27 -0.92
CA THR A 237 -57.73 9.14 -1.85
C THR A 237 -57.51 8.10 -2.96
N ARG A 238 -56.27 7.82 -3.35
CA ARG A 238 -55.95 6.73 -4.30
C ARG A 238 -56.02 5.36 -3.65
N LEU A 239 -55.68 5.25 -2.36
CA LEU A 239 -55.81 4.00 -1.61
C LEU A 239 -57.27 3.65 -1.33
N GLU A 240 -58.11 4.62 -0.99
CA GLU A 240 -59.54 4.38 -0.78
C GLU A 240 -60.25 3.97 -2.08
N LYS A 241 -59.89 4.58 -3.23
CA LYS A 241 -60.39 4.16 -4.54
C LYS A 241 -59.97 2.75 -4.96
N LYS A 242 -58.91 2.19 -4.38
CA LYS A 242 -58.49 0.80 -4.61
C LYS A 242 -59.15 -0.19 -3.65
N LYS A 243 -59.78 0.28 -2.58
CA LYS A 243 -60.49 -0.55 -1.58
C LYS A 243 -61.99 -0.70 -1.85
N ARG A 244 -62.56 0.13 -2.74
CA ARG A 244 -63.90 -0.05 -3.32
C ARG A 244 -63.76 -0.75 -4.66
#